data_AF-H0E9M8-F1
#
_entry.id   AF-H0E9M8-F1
#
_cell.length_a   1.000
_cell.length_b   1.000
_cell.length_c   1.000
_cell.angle_alpha   90.00
_cell.angle_beta   90.00
_cell.angle_gamma   90.00
#
_symmetry.space_group_name_H-M   'P 1'
#
loop_
_entity.id
_entity.type
_entity.pdbx_description
1 polymer ?
#
loop_
_entity_poly.entity_id
_entity_poly.type
_entity_poly.pdbx_seq_one_letter_code
_entity_poly.pdbx_strand_id
1 'polypeptide(L)'
;MALRVGIGALLLAVLIAAFSLQRLPGPLQADVAADAFDAPAAIRLLDDLATRYPDRRAGSPGDQAIANRVREELRRALPAASISSQEFRSDTAGGERTLENVAAALPGQPGPEIVVIAHRDALERGAKAELSGTAGLIALARAAGNGRFRHTIRFVSTSGASGGGLSGATRLARDLDGGRTAAVLVLGDLAGSPGQAPYVVPWSNGGPAAPVRLERTVVEALRQEGLHARAETGLWTQLVRRGLPATVGEQGEINQAGVPSVLLSAGGTTPPAATATVDQSRLSAYGRAALRTLYALDGTSGGIGPQQSGIIVVGQELPAWALRVLLLALVVPLLAGAAIVGITLARDGHPLTAGIAWTAGCAVGPLVAGLLAIGLGRIGLVWPAVPAPFAGAAVRTGTGAGLVVVLLTAILIATVVVARPTLTRNATGLGRPTRVTVAAGVFTTLMLVELALLVVDPMAAILVLPALLAWPAAIAPLPMLEPIHRLGLTLLGTLLPVAAGLTVTASLDVPWTQVPWWLVLMIAGGQITPVGLLLMSLLLGSFIATALTLAPRRRRRVPSDRSGGSRRPPSDREARRRAAREARDDLADAYAEGAA
;
A
#
# COMPACT_ATOMS: atom_id res chain seq x y z
N MET A 1 -23.97 -27.45 15.11
CA MET A 1 -24.94 -26.52 14.48
C MET A 1 -24.24 -25.32 13.83
N ALA A 2 -23.42 -24.56 14.57
CA ALA A 2 -22.69 -23.39 14.06
C ALA A 2 -21.82 -23.64 12.80
N LEU A 3 -21.08 -24.75 12.75
CA LEU A 3 -20.28 -25.12 11.56
C LEU A 3 -21.14 -25.35 10.31
N ARG A 4 -22.32 -25.98 10.47
CA ARG A 4 -23.24 -26.25 9.35
C ARG A 4 -23.88 -24.95 8.84
N VAL A 5 -24.26 -24.06 9.75
CA VAL A 5 -24.78 -22.72 9.41
C VAL A 5 -23.70 -21.88 8.71
N GLY A 6 -22.45 -21.92 9.19
CA GLY A 6 -21.32 -21.24 8.57
C GLY A 6 -21.01 -21.74 7.15
N ILE A 7 -20.99 -23.07 6.94
CA ILE A 7 -20.82 -23.66 5.61
C ILE A 7 -21.99 -23.27 4.69
N GLY A 8 -23.23 -23.32 5.18
CA GLY A 8 -24.40 -22.91 4.40
C GLY A 8 -24.34 -21.43 3.99
N ALA A 9 -23.96 -20.54 4.91
CA ALA A 9 -23.79 -19.12 4.63
C ALA A 9 -22.66 -18.87 3.60
N LEU A 10 -21.55 -19.59 3.71
CA LEU A 10 -20.45 -19.51 2.75
C LEU A 10 -20.88 -19.99 1.36
N LEU A 11 -21.58 -21.13 1.25
CA LEU A 11 -22.09 -21.63 -0.02
C LEU A 11 -23.06 -20.65 -0.67
N LEU A 12 -23.95 -20.04 0.13
CA LEU A 12 -24.86 -19.00 -0.36
C LEU A 12 -24.08 -17.76 -0.83
N ALA A 13 -23.06 -17.33 -0.09
CA ALA A 13 -22.22 -16.20 -0.48
C ALA A 13 -21.42 -16.48 -1.77
N VAL A 14 -20.90 -17.70 -1.94
CA VAL A 14 -20.27 -18.14 -3.19
C VAL A 14 -21.27 -18.11 -4.35
N LEU A 15 -22.51 -18.55 -4.11
CA LEU A 15 -23.57 -18.50 -5.12
C LEU A 15 -23.90 -17.06 -5.53
N ILE A 16 -24.06 -16.16 -4.54
CA ILE A 16 -24.28 -14.72 -4.77
C ILE A 16 -23.10 -14.12 -5.56
N ALA A 17 -21.86 -14.45 -5.18
CA ALA A 17 -20.66 -14.00 -5.86
C ALA A 17 -20.65 -14.47 -7.33
N ALA A 18 -20.97 -15.74 -7.59
CA ALA A 18 -21.05 -16.29 -8.94
C ALA A 18 -22.11 -15.60 -9.80
N PHE A 19 -23.29 -15.31 -9.26
CA PHE A 19 -24.34 -14.57 -9.97
C PHE A 19 -24.07 -13.06 -10.08
N SER A 20 -23.13 -12.51 -9.29
CA SER A 20 -22.74 -11.11 -9.36
C SER A 20 -21.69 -10.79 -10.42
N LEU A 21 -21.13 -11.81 -11.08
CA LEU A 21 -20.09 -11.64 -12.10
C LEU A 21 -20.61 -10.82 -13.27
N GLN A 22 -19.91 -9.74 -13.59
CA GLN A 22 -20.27 -8.84 -14.67
C GLN A 22 -19.36 -9.06 -15.88
N ARG A 23 -19.96 -9.07 -17.08
CA ARG A 23 -19.17 -9.08 -18.32
C ARG A 23 -18.46 -7.74 -18.46
N LEU A 24 -17.16 -7.82 -18.72
CA LEU A 24 -16.35 -6.63 -18.94
C LEU A 24 -16.81 -5.91 -20.23
N PRO A 25 -16.97 -4.58 -20.21
CA PRO A 25 -17.31 -3.84 -21.41
C PRO A 25 -16.23 -4.00 -22.49
N GLY A 26 -16.66 -4.01 -23.76
CA GLY A 26 -15.74 -3.97 -24.90
C GLY A 26 -15.01 -2.61 -24.99
N PRO A 27 -13.84 -2.56 -25.64
CA PRO A 27 -13.14 -1.31 -25.90
C PRO A 27 -13.98 -0.39 -26.81
N LEU A 28 -13.80 0.92 -26.66
CA LEU A 28 -14.25 1.86 -27.68
C LEU A 28 -13.31 1.76 -28.89
N GLN A 29 -13.84 1.96 -30.09
CA GLN A 29 -13.08 1.92 -31.32
C GLN A 29 -13.26 3.25 -32.05
N ALA A 30 -12.20 3.68 -32.74
CA ALA A 30 -12.24 4.79 -33.66
C ALA A 30 -12.01 4.25 -35.07
N ASP A 31 -12.89 4.59 -35.99
CA ASP A 31 -12.74 4.26 -37.42
C ASP A 31 -11.76 5.22 -38.13
N VAL A 32 -11.29 6.26 -37.42
CA VAL A 32 -10.39 7.29 -37.95
C VAL A 32 -8.93 6.84 -37.81
N ALA A 33 -8.18 6.93 -38.91
CA ALA A 33 -6.75 6.68 -38.91
C ALA A 33 -5.99 7.72 -38.07
N ALA A 34 -4.95 7.28 -37.37
CA ALA A 34 -4.12 8.14 -36.53
C ALA A 34 -2.93 8.78 -37.27
N ASP A 35 -2.95 8.80 -38.61
CA ASP A 35 -1.84 9.29 -39.44
C ASP A 35 -1.60 10.81 -39.32
N ALA A 36 -2.55 11.54 -38.72
CA ALA A 36 -2.39 12.96 -38.42
C ALA A 36 -1.34 13.24 -37.33
N PHE A 37 -0.86 12.24 -36.60
CA PHE A 37 0.24 12.39 -35.64
C PHE A 37 1.60 12.45 -36.36
N ASP A 38 2.18 13.65 -36.47
CA ASP A 38 3.51 13.87 -37.08
C ASP A 38 4.63 13.50 -36.10
N ALA A 39 4.99 12.21 -36.08
CA ALA A 39 6.06 11.68 -35.23
C ALA A 39 7.45 12.30 -35.53
N PRO A 40 7.88 12.50 -36.79
CA PRO A 40 9.11 13.23 -37.09
C PRO A 40 9.16 14.64 -36.47
N ALA A 41 8.07 15.41 -36.54
CA ALA A 41 8.02 16.72 -35.89
C ALA A 41 8.05 16.61 -34.36
N ALA A 42 7.39 15.60 -33.78
CA ALA A 42 7.43 15.35 -32.34
C ALA A 42 8.86 15.02 -31.86
N ILE A 43 9.63 14.23 -32.61
CA ILE A 43 11.04 13.95 -32.29
C ILE A 43 11.92 15.18 -32.38
N ARG A 44 11.79 15.99 -33.45
CA ARG A 44 12.55 17.25 -33.54
C ARG A 44 12.23 18.19 -32.38
N LEU A 45 10.96 18.26 -31.97
CA LEU A 45 10.56 19.02 -30.78
C LEU A 45 11.16 18.44 -29.50
N LEU A 46 11.16 17.11 -29.34
CA LEU A 46 11.76 16.46 -28.19
C LEU A 46 13.27 16.74 -28.08
N ASP A 47 13.99 16.63 -29.18
CA ASP A 47 15.42 16.95 -29.27
C ASP A 47 15.68 18.41 -28.88
N ASP A 48 14.89 19.32 -29.44
CA ASP A 48 14.96 20.74 -29.16
C ASP A 48 14.73 21.07 -27.67
N LEU A 49 13.66 20.52 -27.08
CA LEU A 49 13.34 20.74 -25.68
C LEU A 49 14.41 20.14 -24.76
N ALA A 50 14.92 18.94 -25.06
CA ALA A 50 15.94 18.28 -24.25
C ALA A 50 17.29 19.02 -24.28
N THR A 51 17.67 19.59 -25.44
CA THR A 51 18.90 20.37 -25.58
C THR A 51 18.79 21.73 -24.88
N ARG A 52 17.66 22.43 -25.00
CA ARG A 52 17.48 23.77 -24.42
C ARG A 52 17.16 23.75 -22.92
N TYR A 53 16.47 22.71 -22.44
CA TYR A 53 16.00 22.60 -21.06
C TYR A 53 16.52 21.31 -20.39
N PRO A 54 17.84 21.14 -20.27
CA PRO A 54 18.42 19.91 -19.72
C PRO A 54 18.15 19.75 -18.22
N ASP A 55 17.99 20.84 -17.48
CA ASP A 55 17.66 20.84 -16.05
C ASP A 55 16.24 21.38 -15.86
N ARG A 56 15.28 20.46 -15.67
CA ARG A 56 13.85 20.75 -15.60
C ARG A 56 13.25 20.29 -14.27
N ARG A 57 14.00 20.45 -13.18
CA ARG A 57 13.50 20.12 -11.82
C ARG A 57 12.29 20.95 -11.45
N ALA A 58 11.29 20.35 -10.82
CA ALA A 58 10.03 21.00 -10.46
C ALA A 58 10.25 22.33 -9.73
N GLY A 59 9.65 23.41 -10.25
CA GLY A 59 9.75 24.76 -9.71
C GLY A 59 11.12 25.44 -9.86
N SER A 60 12.05 24.84 -10.60
CA SER A 60 13.32 25.48 -10.97
C SER A 60 13.11 26.50 -12.10
N PRO A 61 14.08 27.41 -12.34
CA PRO A 61 14.04 28.30 -13.50
C PRO A 61 13.91 27.56 -14.83
N GLY A 62 14.50 26.37 -14.95
CA GLY A 62 14.38 25.55 -16.16
C GLY A 62 12.98 24.97 -16.38
N ASP A 63 12.30 24.57 -15.30
CA ASP A 63 10.88 24.15 -15.35
C ASP A 63 9.95 25.32 -15.75
N GLN A 64 10.19 26.51 -15.21
CA GLN A 64 9.44 27.71 -15.62
C GLN A 64 9.70 28.09 -17.09
N ALA A 65 10.95 28.00 -17.54
CA ALA A 65 11.31 28.32 -18.91
C ALA A 65 10.69 27.33 -19.92
N ILE A 66 10.65 26.04 -19.60
CA ILE A 66 9.95 25.06 -20.44
C ILE A 66 8.43 25.20 -20.34
N ALA A 67 7.86 25.59 -19.20
CA ALA A 67 6.42 25.91 -19.08
C ALA A 67 6.02 27.02 -20.06
N ASN A 68 6.82 28.08 -20.13
CA ASN A 68 6.62 29.18 -21.09
C ASN A 68 6.68 28.68 -22.54
N ARG A 69 7.67 27.84 -22.85
CA ARG A 69 7.81 27.22 -24.17
C ARG A 69 6.61 26.35 -24.55
N VAL A 70 6.13 25.52 -23.63
CA VAL A 70 4.94 24.67 -23.83
C VAL A 70 3.71 25.55 -24.08
N ARG A 71 3.53 26.64 -23.32
CA ARG A 71 2.43 27.60 -23.53
C ARG A 71 2.44 28.19 -24.94
N GLU A 72 3.61 28.58 -25.45
CA GLU A 72 3.77 29.10 -26.81
C GLU A 72 3.50 28.05 -27.89
N GLU A 73 3.95 26.81 -27.67
CA GLU A 73 3.71 25.70 -28.60
C GLU A 73 2.22 25.33 -28.64
N LEU A 74 1.53 25.28 -27.50
CA LEU A 74 0.09 25.05 -27.42
C LEU A 74 -0.70 26.18 -28.11
N ARG A 75 -0.30 27.44 -27.92
CA ARG A 75 -0.93 28.58 -28.63
C ARG A 75 -0.81 28.48 -30.14
N ARG A 76 0.34 28.04 -30.64
CA ARG A 76 0.56 27.84 -32.07
C ARG A 76 -0.19 26.62 -32.61
N ALA A 77 -0.23 25.54 -31.82
CA ALA A 77 -0.94 24.31 -32.17
C ALA A 77 -2.46 24.49 -32.20
N LEU A 78 -3.00 25.32 -31.31
CA LEU A 78 -4.43 25.51 -31.10
C LEU A 78 -4.81 27.00 -31.08
N PRO A 79 -4.88 27.68 -32.24
CA PRO A 79 -5.20 29.12 -32.29
C PRO A 79 -6.59 29.47 -31.71
N ALA A 80 -7.52 28.52 -31.75
CA ALA A 80 -8.88 28.68 -31.23
C ALA A 80 -9.05 28.26 -29.75
N ALA A 81 -8.00 27.75 -29.10
CA ALA A 81 -8.07 27.28 -27.73
C ALA A 81 -7.92 28.42 -26.71
N SER A 82 -8.61 28.30 -25.58
CA SER A 82 -8.36 29.14 -24.41
C SER A 82 -7.15 28.58 -23.66
N ILE A 83 -6.14 29.43 -23.43
CA ILE A 83 -4.93 29.06 -22.70
C ILE A 83 -5.00 29.62 -21.29
N SER A 84 -4.72 28.79 -20.30
CA SER A 84 -4.68 29.17 -18.90
C SER A 84 -3.43 28.61 -18.23
N SER A 85 -2.94 29.36 -17.25
CA SER A 85 -1.86 28.95 -16.36
C SER A 85 -2.37 28.94 -14.93
N GLN A 86 -1.99 27.92 -14.16
CA GLN A 86 -2.33 27.80 -12.76
C GLN A 86 -1.04 27.68 -11.94
N GLU A 87 -0.72 28.74 -11.23
CA GLU A 87 0.38 28.75 -10.26
C GLU A 87 -0.11 28.31 -8.88
N PHE A 88 0.72 27.54 -8.18
CA PHE A 88 0.45 27.08 -6.82
C PHE A 88 1.74 26.71 -6.10
N ARG A 89 1.72 26.65 -4.77
CA ARG A 89 2.85 26.21 -3.96
C ARG A 89 2.61 24.78 -3.48
N SER A 90 3.64 23.93 -3.57
CA SER A 90 3.56 22.54 -3.11
C SER A 90 4.94 21.98 -2.76
N ASP A 91 4.95 20.91 -1.96
CA ASP A 91 6.14 20.14 -1.66
C ASP A 91 6.56 19.28 -2.86
N THR A 92 7.85 19.31 -3.18
CA THR A 92 8.45 18.49 -4.22
C THR A 92 9.58 17.64 -3.65
N ALA A 93 10.14 16.73 -4.45
CA ALA A 93 11.41 16.06 -4.12
C ALA A 93 12.60 17.04 -3.96
N GLY A 94 12.44 18.30 -4.39
CA GLY A 94 13.38 19.41 -4.19
C GLY A 94 12.95 20.38 -3.07
N GLY A 95 11.88 20.06 -2.33
CA GLY A 95 11.32 20.86 -1.24
C GLY A 95 10.14 21.72 -1.70
N GLU A 96 9.63 22.56 -0.82
CA GLU A 96 8.52 23.45 -1.15
C GLU A 96 8.93 24.39 -2.29
N ARG A 97 8.14 24.41 -3.36
CA ARG A 97 8.38 25.23 -4.56
C ARG A 97 7.07 25.79 -5.09
N THR A 98 7.18 26.91 -5.81
CA THR A 98 6.09 27.38 -6.67
C THR A 98 6.13 26.61 -7.97
N LEU A 99 5.01 25.97 -8.30
CA LEU A 99 4.79 25.16 -9.48
C LEU A 99 3.76 25.84 -10.38
N GLU A 100 3.75 25.45 -11.65
CA GLU A 100 2.80 25.94 -12.63
C GLU A 100 2.25 24.78 -13.48
N ASN A 101 0.93 24.72 -13.63
CA ASN A 101 0.28 23.90 -14.66
C ASN A 101 -0.12 24.80 -15.83
N VAL A 102 0.14 24.36 -17.07
CA VAL A 102 -0.24 25.08 -18.30
C VAL A 102 -1.29 24.25 -19.02
N ALA A 103 -2.44 24.85 -19.32
CA ALA A 103 -3.54 24.18 -20.01
C ALA A 103 -3.98 24.94 -21.26
N ALA A 104 -4.39 24.18 -22.28
CA ALA A 104 -5.08 24.69 -23.46
C ALA A 104 -6.36 23.88 -23.68
N ALA A 105 -7.51 24.55 -23.70
CA ALA A 105 -8.80 23.91 -23.94
C ALA A 105 -9.31 24.27 -25.35
N LEU A 106 -9.39 23.27 -26.21
CA LEU A 106 -10.01 23.36 -27.53
C LEU A 106 -11.52 23.17 -27.36
N PRO A 107 -12.34 24.20 -27.61
CA PRO A 107 -13.78 24.12 -27.36
C PRO A 107 -14.47 23.11 -28.28
N GLY A 108 -15.32 22.27 -27.70
CA GLY A 108 -16.25 21.40 -28.41
C GLY A 108 -17.70 21.74 -28.07
N GLN A 109 -18.60 20.79 -28.31
CA GLN A 109 -20.00 20.86 -27.87
C GLN A 109 -20.09 20.84 -26.33
N PRO A 110 -21.16 21.42 -25.76
CA PRO A 110 -21.42 21.33 -24.33
C PRO A 110 -21.52 19.87 -23.88
N GLY A 111 -20.73 19.49 -22.87
CA GLY A 111 -20.69 18.13 -22.36
C GLY A 111 -19.41 17.85 -21.56
N PRO A 112 -19.21 16.60 -21.12
CA PRO A 112 -18.00 16.21 -20.41
C PRO A 112 -16.76 16.36 -21.30
N GLU A 113 -15.68 16.95 -20.76
CA GLU A 113 -14.44 17.16 -21.50
C GLU A 113 -13.51 15.94 -21.45
N ILE A 114 -12.63 15.83 -22.46
CA ILE A 114 -11.55 14.85 -22.51
C ILE A 114 -10.25 15.58 -22.17
N VAL A 115 -9.48 15.08 -21.20
CA VAL A 115 -8.24 15.72 -20.76
C VAL A 115 -7.04 14.87 -21.14
N VAL A 116 -5.99 15.50 -21.65
CA VAL A 116 -4.70 14.87 -21.90
C VAL A 116 -3.66 15.54 -21.03
N ILE A 117 -2.95 14.77 -20.22
CA ILE A 117 -1.95 15.28 -19.27
C ILE A 117 -0.58 14.76 -19.64
N ALA A 118 0.43 15.60 -19.58
CA ALA A 118 1.82 15.14 -19.55
C ALA A 118 2.65 16.05 -18.65
N HIS A 119 3.41 15.47 -17.74
CA HIS A 119 4.36 16.24 -16.95
C HIS A 119 5.59 16.63 -17.77
N ARG A 120 6.15 17.80 -17.45
CA ARG A 120 7.32 18.36 -18.13
C ARG A 120 8.55 18.45 -17.24
N ASP A 121 8.41 18.23 -15.94
CA ASP A 121 9.51 18.25 -14.99
C ASP A 121 10.29 16.92 -15.00
N ALA A 122 11.53 16.96 -14.51
CA ALA A 122 12.42 15.80 -14.31
C ALA A 122 13.06 15.85 -12.93
N LEU A 123 13.33 14.70 -12.33
CA LEU A 123 14.15 14.65 -11.12
C LEU A 123 15.64 14.89 -11.43
N GLU A 124 16.12 14.33 -12.53
CA GLU A 124 17.52 14.33 -12.94
C GLU A 124 17.74 15.12 -14.23
N ARG A 125 18.96 15.65 -14.39
CA ARG A 125 19.36 16.40 -15.59
C ARG A 125 19.44 15.47 -16.80
N GLY A 126 18.94 15.93 -17.95
CA GLY A 126 19.08 15.25 -19.23
C GLY A 126 18.11 14.09 -19.45
N ALA A 127 17.09 13.93 -18.60
CA ALA A 127 16.05 12.91 -18.72
C ALA A 127 15.17 13.09 -19.97
N LYS A 128 15.69 12.71 -21.14
CA LYS A 128 15.06 12.95 -22.44
C LYS A 128 13.85 12.05 -22.68
N ALA A 129 13.91 10.78 -22.30
CA ALA A 129 12.79 9.84 -22.48
C ALA A 129 11.53 10.31 -21.75
N GLU A 130 11.65 10.72 -20.48
CA GLU A 130 10.53 11.25 -19.69
C GLU A 130 9.92 12.53 -20.30
N LEU A 131 10.70 13.35 -21.02
CA LEU A 131 10.21 14.54 -21.71
C LEU A 131 9.38 14.21 -22.97
N SER A 132 9.46 12.98 -23.48
CA SER A 132 8.72 12.55 -24.67
C SER A 132 7.21 12.60 -24.48
N GLY A 133 6.69 12.46 -23.26
CA GLY A 133 5.27 12.68 -22.95
C GLY A 133 4.82 14.12 -23.25
N THR A 134 5.61 15.11 -22.86
CA THR A 134 5.34 16.53 -23.16
C THR A 134 5.44 16.82 -24.67
N ALA A 135 6.43 16.23 -25.36
CA ALA A 135 6.53 16.36 -26.82
C ALA A 135 5.31 15.71 -27.52
N GLY A 136 4.88 14.54 -27.03
CA GLY A 136 3.68 13.84 -27.48
C GLY A 136 2.41 14.67 -27.24
N LEU A 137 2.28 15.30 -26.07
CA LEU A 137 1.16 16.20 -25.74
C LEU A 137 1.03 17.33 -26.76
N ILE A 138 2.15 18.02 -27.08
CA ILE A 138 2.15 19.12 -28.06
C ILE A 138 1.85 18.59 -29.47
N ALA A 139 2.39 17.43 -29.85
CA ALA A 139 2.12 16.82 -31.15
C ALA A 139 0.65 16.40 -31.30
N LEU A 140 0.04 15.86 -30.23
CA LEU A 140 -1.39 15.57 -30.18
C LEU A 140 -2.23 16.84 -30.26
N ALA A 141 -1.83 17.92 -29.58
CA ALA A 141 -2.51 19.21 -29.68
C ALA A 141 -2.48 19.75 -31.12
N ARG A 142 -1.35 19.61 -31.84
CA ARG A 142 -1.25 20.00 -33.26
C ARG A 142 -2.13 19.13 -34.15
N ALA A 143 -2.13 17.83 -33.96
CA ALA A 143 -3.02 16.92 -34.67
C ALA A 143 -4.49 17.27 -34.40
N ALA A 144 -4.80 17.61 -33.15
CA ALA A 144 -6.16 17.93 -32.74
C ALA A 144 -6.66 19.28 -33.30
N GLY A 145 -5.78 20.28 -33.41
CA GLY A 145 -6.09 21.58 -34.03
C GLY A 145 -6.45 21.49 -35.51
N ASN A 146 -6.00 20.43 -36.19
CA ASN A 146 -6.38 20.13 -37.57
C ASN A 146 -7.64 19.25 -37.68
N GLY A 147 -8.07 18.64 -36.57
CA GLY A 147 -9.24 17.77 -36.48
C GLY A 147 -10.51 18.52 -36.07
N ARG A 148 -11.64 17.81 -36.12
CA ARG A 148 -12.91 18.26 -35.52
C ARG A 148 -13.31 17.28 -34.43
N PHE A 149 -13.36 17.76 -33.19
CA PHE A 149 -13.80 16.98 -32.05
C PHE A 149 -15.19 17.43 -31.60
N ARG A 150 -16.00 16.48 -31.16
CA ARG A 150 -17.32 16.74 -30.61
C ARG A 150 -17.22 17.27 -29.19
N HIS A 151 -16.33 16.72 -28.37
CA HIS A 151 -16.12 17.12 -26.99
C HIS A 151 -15.04 18.19 -26.88
N THR A 152 -15.11 18.97 -25.80
CA THR A 152 -14.00 19.85 -25.43
C THR A 152 -12.79 18.99 -25.09
N ILE A 153 -11.63 19.32 -25.65
CA ILE A 153 -10.36 18.64 -25.35
C ILE A 153 -9.43 19.60 -24.64
N ARG A 154 -8.98 19.22 -23.44
CA ARG A 154 -8.05 20.00 -22.64
C ARG A 154 -6.68 19.31 -22.61
N PHE A 155 -5.67 19.98 -23.14
CA PHE A 155 -4.28 19.55 -23.03
C PHE A 155 -3.63 20.26 -21.85
N VAL A 156 -3.07 19.50 -20.91
CA VAL A 156 -2.48 20.03 -19.67
C VAL A 156 -1.05 19.54 -19.54
N SER A 157 -0.13 20.48 -19.41
CA SER A 157 1.24 20.22 -19.01
C SER A 157 1.44 20.55 -17.54
N THR A 158 1.81 19.55 -16.75
CA THR A 158 1.94 19.64 -15.30
C THR A 158 3.40 19.74 -14.85
N SER A 159 3.59 20.17 -13.60
CA SER A 159 4.89 20.13 -12.89
C SER A 159 4.73 19.51 -11.50
N GLY A 160 5.83 18.99 -10.96
CA GLY A 160 5.87 18.32 -9.66
C GLY A 160 5.46 16.86 -9.72
N ALA A 161 5.45 16.23 -10.90
CA ALA A 161 5.18 14.80 -11.03
C ALA A 161 6.44 13.96 -10.80
N SER A 162 7.61 14.51 -11.13
CA SER A 162 8.87 13.78 -11.08
C SER A 162 9.22 13.25 -9.71
N GLY A 163 9.55 11.97 -9.66
CA GLY A 163 10.04 11.32 -8.45
C GLY A 163 9.00 11.13 -7.35
N GLY A 164 7.70 11.14 -7.64
CA GLY A 164 6.67 10.82 -6.63
C GLY A 164 6.10 12.02 -5.87
N GLY A 165 6.13 13.20 -6.50
CA GLY A 165 5.52 14.43 -5.99
C GLY A 165 4.02 14.58 -6.28
N LEU A 166 3.64 14.13 -7.49
CA LEU A 166 2.33 14.23 -8.16
C LEU A 166 1.55 15.54 -7.95
N SER A 167 2.20 16.62 -7.54
CA SER A 167 1.54 17.82 -7.01
C SER A 167 0.74 18.57 -8.08
N GLY A 168 1.25 18.62 -9.31
CA GLY A 168 0.52 19.15 -10.47
C GLY A 168 -0.77 18.39 -10.75
N ALA A 169 -0.72 17.06 -10.69
CA ALA A 169 -1.88 16.21 -10.87
C ALA A 169 -2.86 16.33 -9.70
N THR A 170 -2.40 16.32 -8.45
CA THR A 170 -3.25 16.52 -7.27
C THR A 170 -3.93 17.89 -7.30
N ARG A 171 -3.24 18.94 -7.74
CA ARG A 171 -3.84 20.27 -7.90
C ARG A 171 -4.89 20.28 -9.01
N LEU A 172 -4.57 19.71 -10.16
CA LEU A 172 -5.47 19.60 -11.30
C LEU A 172 -6.72 18.77 -10.95
N ALA A 173 -6.57 17.69 -10.19
CA ALA A 173 -7.66 16.83 -9.75
C ALA A 173 -8.75 17.57 -8.97
N ARG A 174 -8.41 18.66 -8.27
CA ARG A 174 -9.38 19.51 -7.54
C ARG A 174 -10.17 20.42 -8.46
N ASP A 175 -9.63 20.72 -9.63
CA ASP A 175 -10.29 21.56 -10.65
C ASP A 175 -11.09 20.72 -11.65
N LEU A 176 -10.70 19.45 -11.81
CA LEU A 176 -11.48 18.47 -12.55
C LEU A 176 -12.68 18.03 -11.71
N ASP A 177 -13.83 17.92 -12.34
CA ASP A 177 -15.05 17.42 -11.73
C ASP A 177 -15.43 16.13 -12.44
N GLY A 178 -15.56 15.03 -11.70
CA GLY A 178 -15.88 13.70 -12.26
C GLY A 178 -17.19 13.66 -13.03
N GLY A 179 -18.12 14.60 -12.78
CA GLY A 179 -19.35 14.75 -13.58
C GLY A 179 -19.16 15.53 -14.89
N ARG A 180 -18.07 16.27 -15.04
CA ARG A 180 -17.76 17.14 -16.19
C ARG A 180 -16.51 16.73 -16.97
N THR A 181 -15.80 15.70 -16.53
CA THR A 181 -14.65 15.13 -17.25
C THR A 181 -14.97 13.69 -17.63
N ALA A 182 -15.05 13.41 -18.93
CA ALA A 182 -15.33 12.08 -19.46
C ALA A 182 -14.20 11.10 -19.12
N ALA A 183 -12.97 11.51 -19.39
CA ALA A 183 -11.78 10.68 -19.27
C ALA A 183 -10.52 11.55 -19.26
N VAL A 184 -9.48 11.03 -18.63
CA VAL A 184 -8.15 11.63 -18.60
C VAL A 184 -7.12 10.63 -19.12
N LEU A 185 -6.41 11.00 -20.18
CA LEU A 185 -5.28 10.25 -20.71
C LEU A 185 -3.98 10.89 -20.23
N VAL A 186 -3.28 10.23 -19.32
CA VAL A 186 -1.96 10.66 -18.86
C VAL A 186 -0.91 10.04 -19.78
N LEU A 187 0.00 10.87 -20.28
CA LEU A 187 1.13 10.48 -21.11
C LEU A 187 2.39 10.48 -20.24
N GLY A 188 2.97 9.31 -20.05
CA GLY A 188 4.29 9.17 -19.44
C GLY A 188 5.38 9.29 -20.49
N ASP A 189 6.41 8.46 -20.35
CA ASP A 189 7.39 8.27 -21.41
C ASP A 189 6.74 7.54 -22.60
N LEU A 190 6.84 8.08 -23.80
CA LEU A 190 6.30 7.50 -25.03
C LEU A 190 7.41 6.94 -25.95
N ALA A 191 8.67 7.22 -25.63
CA ALA A 191 9.78 7.02 -26.56
C ALA A 191 10.99 6.32 -25.96
N GLY A 192 11.08 6.13 -24.65
CA GLY A 192 12.22 5.48 -24.00
C GLY A 192 12.41 4.03 -24.41
N SER A 193 13.35 3.32 -23.79
CA SER A 193 13.48 1.88 -23.98
C SER A 193 12.26 1.12 -23.41
N PRO A 194 11.96 -0.10 -23.90
CA PRO A 194 10.89 -0.91 -23.33
C PRO A 194 11.07 -1.10 -21.82
N GLY A 195 10.13 -0.58 -21.04
CA GLY A 195 10.10 -0.76 -19.60
C GLY A 195 9.35 -2.03 -19.18
N GLN A 196 9.14 -2.16 -17.87
CA GLN A 196 8.35 -3.25 -17.31
C GLN A 196 6.86 -3.02 -17.59
N ALA A 197 6.18 -4.04 -18.11
CA ALA A 197 4.73 -4.01 -18.28
C ALA A 197 4.02 -3.77 -16.92
N PRO A 198 2.81 -3.16 -16.90
CA PRO A 198 1.96 -2.84 -18.04
C PRO A 198 2.24 -1.46 -18.67
N TYR A 199 2.02 -1.34 -19.99
CA TYR A 199 2.13 -0.06 -20.72
C TYR A 199 0.91 0.85 -20.56
N VAL A 200 -0.20 0.29 -20.10
CA VAL A 200 -1.40 1.01 -19.67
C VAL A 200 -1.55 0.76 -18.18
N VAL A 201 -1.46 1.83 -17.38
CA VAL A 201 -1.48 1.75 -15.93
C VAL A 201 -2.82 2.31 -15.43
N PRO A 202 -3.73 1.46 -14.91
CA PRO A 202 -5.05 1.90 -14.43
C PRO A 202 -5.09 2.20 -12.93
N TRP A 203 -3.97 2.04 -12.21
CA TRP A 203 -3.94 2.08 -10.74
C TRP A 203 -4.23 3.47 -10.16
N SER A 204 -4.75 3.49 -8.94
CA SER A 204 -5.01 4.68 -8.14
C SER A 204 -4.10 4.71 -6.89
N ASN A 205 -3.89 5.90 -6.33
CA ASN A 205 -3.36 6.09 -4.97
C ASN A 205 -4.45 6.01 -3.89
N GLY A 206 -5.69 5.73 -4.29
CA GLY A 206 -6.83 5.37 -3.44
C GLY A 206 -7.48 4.05 -3.89
N GLY A 207 -8.76 3.84 -3.53
CA GLY A 207 -9.45 2.56 -3.73
C GLY A 207 -9.77 2.23 -5.21
N PRO A 208 -10.63 3.00 -5.90
CA PRO A 208 -11.08 2.64 -7.24
C PRO A 208 -10.04 2.90 -8.33
N ALA A 209 -9.83 1.93 -9.21
CA ALA A 209 -8.97 2.05 -10.38
C ALA A 209 -9.74 2.61 -11.60
N ALA A 210 -9.03 2.91 -12.68
CA ALA A 210 -9.61 3.40 -13.93
C ALA A 210 -10.77 2.50 -14.45
N PRO A 211 -11.79 3.04 -15.14
CA PRO A 211 -12.84 2.20 -15.75
C PRO A 211 -12.28 1.18 -16.75
N VAL A 212 -12.80 -0.06 -16.73
CA VAL A 212 -12.36 -1.16 -17.61
C VAL A 212 -12.42 -0.78 -19.09
N ARG A 213 -13.48 -0.08 -19.49
CA ARG A 213 -13.66 0.34 -20.88
C ARG A 213 -12.55 1.28 -21.33
N LEU A 214 -12.15 2.22 -20.46
CA LEU A 214 -11.06 3.16 -20.76
C LEU A 214 -9.73 2.42 -20.92
N GLU A 215 -9.39 1.56 -19.97
CA GLU A 215 -8.18 0.73 -20.03
C GLU A 215 -8.14 -0.10 -21.32
N ARG A 216 -9.22 -0.82 -21.62
CA ARG A 216 -9.31 -1.65 -22.84
C ARG A 216 -9.26 -0.83 -24.12
N THR A 217 -9.80 0.38 -24.13
CA THR A 217 -9.74 1.30 -25.28
C THR A 217 -8.29 1.67 -25.60
N VAL A 218 -7.48 2.00 -24.58
CA VAL A 218 -6.06 2.31 -24.78
C VAL A 218 -5.26 1.07 -25.18
N VAL A 219 -5.54 -0.08 -24.56
CA VAL A 219 -4.90 -1.36 -24.93
C VAL A 219 -5.21 -1.74 -26.38
N GLU A 220 -6.45 -1.55 -26.82
CA GLU A 220 -6.86 -1.79 -28.20
C GLU A 220 -6.18 -0.81 -29.17
N ALA A 221 -6.08 0.47 -28.81
CA ALA A 221 -5.37 1.46 -29.62
C ALA A 221 -3.88 1.12 -29.78
N LEU A 222 -3.21 0.64 -28.71
CA LEU A 222 -1.84 0.13 -28.77
C LEU A 222 -1.72 -1.10 -29.68
N ARG A 223 -2.66 -2.05 -29.56
CA ARG A 223 -2.66 -3.27 -30.36
C ARG A 223 -2.73 -2.97 -31.86
N GLN A 224 -3.51 -1.96 -32.25
CA GLN A 224 -3.62 -1.54 -33.65
C GLN A 224 -2.34 -0.87 -34.19
N GLU A 225 -1.49 -0.36 -33.31
CA GLU A 225 -0.16 0.19 -33.66
C GLU A 225 0.95 -0.87 -33.59
N GLY A 226 0.60 -2.15 -33.52
CA GLY A 226 1.57 -3.26 -33.43
C GLY A 226 2.22 -3.40 -32.05
N LEU A 227 1.76 -2.63 -31.06
CA LEU A 227 2.25 -2.72 -29.69
C LEU A 227 1.37 -3.67 -28.89
N HIS A 228 1.87 -4.87 -28.64
CA HIS A 228 1.20 -5.83 -27.79
C HIS A 228 1.47 -5.49 -26.33
N ALA A 229 0.49 -4.87 -25.66
CA ALA A 229 0.49 -4.77 -24.22
C ALA A 229 0.55 -6.20 -23.65
N ARG A 230 1.63 -6.54 -22.93
CA ARG A 230 1.79 -7.88 -22.34
C ARG A 230 0.57 -8.16 -21.45
N ALA A 231 0.05 -9.38 -21.57
CA ALA A 231 -1.26 -9.81 -21.12
C ALA A 231 -1.61 -9.40 -19.68
N GLU A 232 -2.89 -9.04 -19.54
CA GLU A 232 -3.76 -8.99 -18.36
C GLU A 232 -3.06 -9.07 -17.01
N THR A 233 -3.29 -8.05 -16.17
CA THR A 233 -2.76 -8.06 -14.82
C THR A 233 -3.26 -9.29 -14.07
N GLY A 234 -2.33 -10.17 -13.67
CA GLY A 234 -2.66 -11.39 -12.94
C GLY A 234 -3.42 -11.07 -11.64
N LEU A 235 -4.22 -12.03 -11.17
CA LEU A 235 -5.08 -11.87 -9.99
C LEU A 235 -4.30 -11.34 -8.77
N TRP A 236 -3.06 -11.81 -8.57
CA TRP A 236 -2.20 -11.34 -7.48
C TRP A 236 -1.89 -9.85 -7.58
N THR A 237 -1.46 -9.37 -8.76
CA THR A 237 -1.21 -7.94 -9.00
C THR A 237 -2.50 -7.14 -8.85
N GLN A 238 -3.62 -7.70 -9.34
CA GLN A 238 -5.02 -7.36 -9.05
C GLN A 238 -5.23 -6.92 -7.60
N LEU A 239 -5.05 -7.91 -6.74
CA LEU A 239 -5.28 -7.85 -5.30
C LEU A 239 -4.33 -6.88 -4.62
N VAL A 240 -3.02 -6.96 -4.92
CA VAL A 240 -2.00 -6.14 -4.26
C VAL A 240 -2.16 -4.67 -4.62
N ARG A 241 -2.37 -4.33 -5.90
CA ARG A 241 -2.47 -2.93 -6.35
C ARG A 241 -3.72 -2.23 -5.82
N ARG A 242 -4.78 -2.98 -5.52
CA ARG A 242 -6.00 -2.44 -4.90
C ARG A 242 -5.93 -2.45 -3.36
N GLY A 243 -5.40 -3.52 -2.77
CA GLY A 243 -5.23 -3.70 -1.32
C GLY A 243 -4.18 -2.79 -0.68
N LEU A 244 -3.17 -2.40 -1.45
CA LEU A 244 -2.11 -1.48 -1.04
C LEU A 244 -1.93 -0.44 -2.17
N PRO A 245 -2.87 0.51 -2.30
CA PRO A 245 -2.90 1.44 -3.42
C PRO A 245 -1.67 2.35 -3.39
N ALA A 246 -0.81 2.16 -4.38
CA ALA A 246 0.41 2.94 -4.59
C ALA A 246 0.83 2.90 -6.06
N THR A 247 0.91 4.08 -6.67
CA THR A 247 1.44 4.34 -8.00
C THR A 247 2.13 5.70 -8.04
N VAL A 248 3.14 5.83 -8.90
CA VAL A 248 3.97 7.04 -9.04
C VAL A 248 3.62 7.85 -10.28
N GLY A 249 2.56 7.47 -11.01
CA GLY A 249 2.06 8.19 -12.17
C GLY A 249 0.89 9.09 -11.81
N GLU A 250 0.71 10.18 -12.57
CA GLU A 250 -0.30 11.22 -12.31
C GLU A 250 -1.74 10.69 -12.30
N GLN A 251 -2.03 9.62 -13.05
CA GLN A 251 -3.33 8.97 -13.04
C GLN A 251 -3.72 8.43 -11.65
N GLY A 252 -2.73 8.19 -10.78
CA GLY A 252 -2.96 7.76 -9.40
C GLY A 252 -3.84 8.72 -8.62
N GLU A 253 -3.49 10.01 -8.67
CA GLU A 253 -4.16 11.12 -7.99
C GLU A 253 -5.49 11.47 -8.66
N ILE A 254 -5.52 11.46 -10.00
CA ILE A 254 -6.74 11.76 -10.76
C ILE A 254 -7.82 10.69 -10.48
N ASN A 255 -7.44 9.40 -10.49
CA ASN A 255 -8.36 8.32 -10.11
C ASN A 255 -8.79 8.42 -8.65
N GLN A 256 -7.89 8.79 -7.74
CA GLN A 256 -8.22 8.95 -6.32
C GLN A 256 -9.29 10.02 -6.10
N ALA A 257 -9.29 11.07 -6.93
CA ALA A 257 -10.32 12.12 -6.92
C ALA A 257 -11.64 11.70 -7.60
N GLY A 258 -11.77 10.46 -8.05
CA GLY A 258 -12.98 9.94 -8.71
C GLY A 258 -13.08 10.30 -10.20
N VAL A 259 -12.02 10.88 -10.79
CA VAL A 259 -11.99 11.21 -12.21
C VAL A 259 -11.36 10.04 -12.99
N PRO A 260 -12.05 9.48 -13.99
CA PRO A 260 -11.52 8.35 -14.76
C PRO A 260 -10.22 8.67 -15.47
N SER A 261 -9.14 7.95 -15.16
CA SER A 261 -7.84 8.22 -15.75
C SER A 261 -6.97 6.99 -15.95
N VAL A 262 -6.18 6.99 -17.02
CA VAL A 262 -5.19 5.94 -17.30
C VAL A 262 -3.88 6.57 -17.73
N LEU A 263 -2.77 5.94 -17.35
CA LEU A 263 -1.45 6.29 -17.84
C LEU A 263 -1.06 5.40 -19.01
N LEU A 264 -0.68 6.03 -20.11
CA LEU A 264 -0.03 5.43 -21.26
C LEU A 264 1.47 5.70 -21.16
N SER A 265 2.26 4.66 -20.93
CA SER A 265 3.71 4.77 -20.74
C SER A 265 4.46 3.58 -21.31
N ALA A 266 5.44 3.87 -22.12
CA ALA A 266 6.37 2.96 -22.73
C ALA A 266 7.37 2.35 -21.72
N GLY A 267 7.62 3.08 -20.62
CA GLY A 267 8.40 2.66 -19.45
C GLY A 267 7.58 1.90 -18.39
N GLY A 268 6.24 1.92 -18.52
CA GLY A 268 5.32 1.27 -17.58
C GLY A 268 5.02 2.10 -16.34
N THR A 269 5.08 1.47 -15.16
CA THR A 269 4.68 2.10 -13.89
C THR A 269 5.72 3.03 -13.27
N THR A 270 6.97 2.99 -13.71
CA THR A 270 8.06 3.82 -13.20
C THR A 270 8.58 4.77 -14.29
N PRO A 271 9.03 5.99 -13.92
CA PRO A 271 9.69 6.88 -14.87
C PRO A 271 10.97 6.23 -15.44
N PRO A 272 11.33 6.49 -16.71
CA PRO A 272 12.58 5.98 -17.26
C PRO A 272 13.79 6.62 -16.57
N ALA A 273 14.93 5.92 -16.56
CA ALA A 273 16.19 6.48 -16.10
C ALA A 273 16.57 7.73 -16.92
N ALA A 274 17.31 8.68 -16.32
CA ALA A 274 17.69 9.92 -17.01
C ALA A 274 18.53 9.68 -18.28
N THR A 275 19.31 8.59 -18.29
CA THR A 275 20.14 8.17 -19.42
C THR A 275 19.43 7.25 -20.42
N ALA A 276 18.13 7.00 -20.24
CA ALA A 276 17.38 6.12 -21.12
C ALA A 276 17.40 6.63 -22.57
N THR A 277 17.69 5.71 -23.49
CA THR A 277 17.69 5.99 -24.93
C THR A 277 16.28 6.21 -25.44
N VAL A 278 16.17 7.04 -26.48
CA VAL A 278 14.90 7.38 -27.14
C VAL A 278 14.81 6.70 -28.50
N ASP A 279 13.66 6.10 -28.79
CA ASP A 279 13.31 5.44 -30.04
C ASP A 279 12.15 6.17 -30.73
N GLN A 280 12.42 6.66 -31.94
CA GLN A 280 11.44 7.36 -32.77
C GLN A 280 10.25 6.48 -33.16
N SER A 281 10.48 5.19 -33.42
CA SER A 281 9.42 4.26 -33.82
C SER A 281 8.40 4.07 -32.69
N ARG A 282 8.88 4.06 -31.43
CA ARG A 282 8.02 4.02 -30.25
C ARG A 282 7.23 5.31 -30.08
N LEU A 283 7.87 6.47 -30.18
CA LEU A 283 7.12 7.74 -30.09
C LEU A 283 6.01 7.80 -31.14
N SER A 284 6.27 7.30 -32.34
CA SER A 284 5.26 7.19 -33.40
C SER A 284 4.11 6.27 -32.99
N ALA A 285 4.40 5.03 -32.59
CA ALA A 285 3.37 4.05 -32.23
C ALA A 285 2.55 4.47 -31.00
N TYR A 286 3.19 4.96 -29.94
CA TYR A 286 2.51 5.44 -28.74
C TYR A 286 1.71 6.74 -29.00
N GLY A 287 2.26 7.67 -29.77
CA GLY A 287 1.57 8.90 -30.15
C GLY A 287 0.32 8.64 -31.01
N ARG A 288 0.42 7.73 -31.99
CA ARG A 288 -0.75 7.30 -32.78
C ARG A 288 -1.78 6.55 -31.95
N ALA A 289 -1.34 5.69 -31.01
CA ALA A 289 -2.25 5.03 -30.07
C ALA A 289 -2.98 6.04 -29.16
N ALA A 290 -2.29 7.07 -28.69
CA ALA A 290 -2.90 8.16 -27.91
C ALA A 290 -3.93 8.93 -28.76
N LEU A 291 -3.60 9.29 -30.00
CA LEU A 291 -4.54 9.98 -30.90
C LEU A 291 -5.76 9.13 -31.22
N ARG A 292 -5.58 7.84 -31.48
CA ARG A 292 -6.68 6.91 -31.73
C ARG A 292 -7.57 6.74 -30.50
N THR A 293 -6.98 6.74 -29.30
CA THR A 293 -7.73 6.77 -28.04
C THR A 293 -8.59 8.03 -27.95
N LEU A 294 -8.05 9.21 -28.30
CA LEU A 294 -8.82 10.46 -28.30
C LEU A 294 -10.01 10.41 -29.26
N TYR A 295 -9.82 9.90 -30.48
CA TYR A 295 -10.93 9.72 -31.41
C TYR A 295 -11.99 8.75 -30.89
N ALA A 296 -11.57 7.66 -30.22
CA ALA A 296 -12.50 6.68 -29.67
C ALA A 296 -13.31 7.25 -28.50
N LEU A 297 -12.67 8.07 -27.66
CA LEU A 297 -13.32 8.79 -26.56
C LEU A 297 -14.22 9.91 -27.07
N ASP A 298 -13.86 10.58 -28.15
CA ASP A 298 -14.69 11.64 -28.74
C ASP A 298 -15.94 11.10 -29.44
N GLY A 299 -15.86 9.89 -30.00
CA GLY A 299 -16.96 9.24 -30.69
C GLY A 299 -18.05 8.68 -29.77
N THR A 300 -17.77 8.50 -28.47
CA THR A 300 -18.72 7.85 -27.55
C THR A 300 -19.77 8.82 -27.00
N SER A 301 -21.03 8.40 -27.03
CA SER A 301 -22.13 9.08 -26.32
C SER A 301 -22.51 8.38 -25.01
N GLY A 302 -22.12 7.10 -24.84
CA GLY A 302 -22.55 6.23 -23.74
C GLY A 302 -21.65 6.24 -22.50
N GLY A 303 -20.71 7.17 -22.40
CA GLY A 303 -19.72 7.24 -21.33
C GLY A 303 -18.76 6.04 -21.28
N ILE A 304 -17.78 6.11 -20.38
CA ILE A 304 -16.77 5.06 -20.20
C ILE A 304 -17.06 4.11 -19.03
N GLY A 305 -18.15 4.33 -18.30
CA GLY A 305 -18.56 3.53 -17.14
C GLY A 305 -17.87 3.92 -15.83
N PRO A 306 -18.26 3.28 -14.72
CA PRO A 306 -17.72 3.60 -13.40
C PRO A 306 -16.28 3.11 -13.22
N GLN A 307 -15.60 3.66 -12.21
CA GLN A 307 -14.29 3.19 -11.79
C GLN A 307 -14.35 1.73 -11.31
N GLN A 308 -13.26 1.01 -11.59
CA GLN A 308 -13.10 -0.39 -11.21
C GLN A 308 -12.94 -0.50 -9.70
N SER A 309 -13.86 -1.23 -9.06
CA SER A 309 -13.78 -1.55 -7.63
C SER A 309 -13.59 -3.05 -7.39
N GLY A 310 -14.03 -3.90 -8.32
CA GLY A 310 -13.95 -5.35 -8.22
C GLY A 310 -12.58 -5.92 -8.57
N ILE A 311 -12.50 -7.24 -8.76
CA ILE A 311 -11.35 -7.96 -9.34
C ILE A 311 -11.75 -8.64 -10.64
N ILE A 312 -10.83 -8.70 -11.60
CA ILE A 312 -11.08 -9.37 -12.87
C ILE A 312 -10.62 -10.83 -12.76
N VAL A 313 -11.55 -11.75 -12.98
CA VAL A 313 -11.34 -13.21 -12.96
C VAL A 313 -11.92 -13.78 -14.26
N VAL A 314 -11.08 -14.38 -15.10
CA VAL A 314 -11.48 -15.06 -16.35
C VAL A 314 -12.39 -14.17 -17.23
N GLY A 315 -11.99 -12.92 -17.46
CA GLY A 315 -12.72 -11.98 -18.32
C GLY A 315 -14.05 -11.45 -17.74
N GLN A 316 -14.31 -11.67 -16.45
CA GLN A 316 -15.46 -11.13 -15.73
C GLN A 316 -15.01 -10.32 -14.52
N GLU A 317 -15.74 -9.27 -14.18
CA GLU A 317 -15.51 -8.49 -12.95
C GLU A 317 -16.33 -9.10 -11.81
N LEU A 318 -15.66 -9.48 -10.72
CA LEU A 318 -16.28 -9.75 -9.44
C LEU A 318 -16.29 -8.44 -8.63
N PRO A 319 -17.45 -7.78 -8.45
CA PRO A 319 -17.52 -6.47 -7.84
C PRO A 319 -17.13 -6.50 -6.35
N ALA A 320 -16.62 -5.37 -5.83
CA ALA A 320 -16.15 -5.27 -4.44
C ALA A 320 -17.21 -5.65 -3.40
N TRP A 321 -18.48 -5.31 -3.63
CA TRP A 321 -19.57 -5.64 -2.71
C TRP A 321 -19.79 -7.14 -2.58
N ALA A 322 -19.66 -7.90 -3.68
CA ALA A 322 -19.80 -9.34 -3.67
C ALA A 322 -18.64 -9.99 -2.91
N LEU A 323 -17.44 -9.46 -3.08
CA LEU A 323 -16.28 -9.87 -2.31
C LEU A 323 -16.46 -9.58 -0.81
N ARG A 324 -17.03 -8.44 -0.44
CA ARG A 324 -17.38 -8.12 0.96
C ARG A 324 -18.35 -9.12 1.54
N VAL A 325 -19.38 -9.53 0.78
CA VAL A 325 -20.34 -10.56 1.23
C VAL A 325 -19.65 -11.91 1.44
N LEU A 326 -18.76 -12.31 0.53
CA LEU A 326 -17.96 -13.53 0.65
C LEU A 326 -17.08 -13.51 1.90
N LEU A 327 -16.36 -12.41 2.12
CA LEU A 327 -15.51 -12.23 3.30
C LEU A 327 -16.33 -12.16 4.58
N LEU A 328 -17.47 -11.48 4.59
CA LEU A 328 -18.37 -11.43 5.74
C LEU A 328 -18.89 -12.82 6.10
N ALA A 329 -19.26 -13.64 5.11
CA ALA A 329 -19.69 -15.01 5.33
C ALA A 329 -18.58 -15.88 5.96
N LEU A 330 -17.31 -15.56 5.69
CA LEU A 330 -16.16 -16.20 6.33
C LEU A 330 -15.86 -15.64 7.73
N VAL A 331 -16.00 -14.33 7.93
CA VAL A 331 -15.68 -13.64 9.18
C VAL A 331 -16.75 -13.85 10.25
N VAL A 332 -18.04 -13.96 9.89
CA VAL A 332 -19.15 -14.14 10.85
C VAL A 332 -18.98 -15.39 11.74
N PRO A 333 -18.65 -16.58 11.22
CA PRO A 333 -18.34 -17.74 12.06
C PRO A 333 -17.15 -17.49 13.00
N LEU A 334 -16.13 -16.76 12.54
CA LEU A 334 -14.96 -16.44 13.35
C LEU A 334 -15.30 -15.45 14.47
N LEU A 335 -16.20 -14.49 14.22
CA LEU A 335 -16.75 -13.58 15.24
C LEU A 335 -17.51 -14.35 16.32
N ALA A 336 -18.34 -15.31 15.93
CA ALA A 336 -19.02 -16.18 16.88
C ALA A 336 -18.00 -16.99 17.71
N GLY A 337 -16.94 -17.49 17.07
CA GLY A 337 -15.81 -18.13 17.74
C GLY A 337 -15.12 -17.20 18.75
N ALA A 338 -14.88 -15.94 18.39
CA ALA A 338 -14.28 -14.94 19.28
C ALA A 338 -15.15 -14.68 20.51
N ALA A 339 -16.47 -14.54 20.31
CA ALA A 339 -17.43 -14.35 21.38
C ALA A 339 -17.46 -15.56 22.33
N ILE A 340 -17.50 -16.79 21.79
CA ILE A 340 -17.49 -18.02 22.59
C ILE A 340 -16.20 -18.10 23.41
N VAL A 341 -15.03 -17.88 22.79
CA VAL A 341 -13.73 -17.88 23.49
C VAL A 341 -13.70 -16.83 24.60
N GLY A 342 -14.23 -15.62 24.33
CA GLY A 342 -14.35 -14.58 25.34
C GLY A 342 -15.21 -14.98 26.53
N ILE A 343 -16.37 -15.59 26.28
CA ILE A 343 -17.28 -16.09 27.33
C ILE A 343 -16.62 -17.21 28.13
N THR A 344 -15.96 -18.16 27.48
CA THR A 344 -15.26 -19.25 28.18
C THR A 344 -14.13 -18.72 29.06
N LEU A 345 -13.32 -17.78 28.56
CA LEU A 345 -12.26 -17.16 29.34
C LEU A 345 -12.82 -16.39 30.55
N ALA A 346 -13.91 -15.65 30.36
CA ALA A 346 -14.57 -14.95 31.46
C ALA A 346 -15.11 -15.92 32.53
N ARG A 347 -15.70 -17.05 32.11
CA ARG A 347 -16.17 -18.12 33.02
C ARG A 347 -15.02 -18.78 33.78
N ASP A 348 -13.89 -19.02 33.12
CA ASP A 348 -12.71 -19.63 33.70
C ASP A 348 -11.85 -18.65 34.53
N GLY A 349 -12.32 -17.41 34.73
CA GLY A 349 -11.61 -16.37 35.49
C GLY A 349 -10.35 -15.84 34.79
N HIS A 350 -10.21 -16.08 33.49
CA HIS A 350 -9.10 -15.59 32.69
C HIS A 350 -9.44 -14.21 32.07
N PRO A 351 -8.73 -13.13 32.43
CA PRO A 351 -9.07 -11.79 31.96
C PRO A 351 -8.70 -11.62 30.46
N LEU A 352 -9.71 -11.66 29.58
CA LEU A 352 -9.54 -11.35 28.15
C LEU A 352 -8.94 -9.95 27.93
N THR A 353 -9.34 -9.01 28.77
CA THR A 353 -8.83 -7.63 28.80
C THR A 353 -7.32 -7.56 28.99
N ALA A 354 -6.72 -8.47 29.76
CA ALA A 354 -5.27 -8.56 29.90
C ALA A 354 -4.59 -8.96 28.58
N GLY A 355 -5.21 -9.87 27.83
CA GLY A 355 -4.77 -10.28 26.50
C GLY A 355 -4.84 -9.16 25.48
N ILE A 356 -5.98 -8.46 25.43
CA ILE A 356 -6.18 -7.31 24.54
C ILE A 356 -5.21 -6.18 24.90
N ALA A 357 -5.09 -5.83 26.19
CA ALA A 357 -4.17 -4.80 26.64
C ALA A 357 -2.71 -5.15 26.33
N TRP A 358 -2.33 -6.42 26.42
CA TRP A 358 -1.01 -6.89 26.00
C TRP A 358 -0.78 -6.67 24.50
N THR A 359 -1.72 -7.11 23.65
CA THR A 359 -1.61 -6.95 22.20
C THR A 359 -1.61 -5.47 21.78
N ALA A 360 -2.52 -4.68 22.34
CA ALA A 360 -2.58 -3.22 22.12
C ALA A 360 -1.29 -2.54 22.62
N GLY A 361 -0.71 -3.01 23.72
CA GLY A 361 0.59 -2.59 24.21
C GLY A 361 1.72 -2.77 23.20
N CYS A 362 1.74 -3.91 22.51
CA CYS A 362 2.69 -4.16 21.43
C CYS A 362 2.46 -3.24 20.21
N ALA A 363 1.25 -2.72 20.02
CA ALA A 363 0.93 -1.75 18.96
C ALA A 363 1.35 -0.31 19.29
N VAL A 364 1.55 0.03 20.57
CA VAL A 364 1.94 1.39 20.99
C VAL A 364 3.26 1.82 20.35
N GLY A 365 4.25 0.93 20.26
CA GLY A 365 5.55 1.27 19.70
C GLY A 365 5.50 1.67 18.22
N PRO A 366 4.94 0.82 17.33
CA PRO A 366 4.66 1.20 15.94
C PRO A 366 3.86 2.49 15.81
N LEU A 367 2.84 2.68 16.64
CA LEU A 367 1.99 3.87 16.61
C LEU A 367 2.78 5.14 16.97
N VAL A 368 3.55 5.11 18.06
CA VAL A 368 4.39 6.22 18.50
C VAL A 368 5.47 6.52 17.47
N ALA A 369 6.13 5.51 16.91
CA ALA A 369 7.12 5.69 15.86
C ALA A 369 6.51 6.34 14.61
N GLY A 370 5.31 5.94 14.19
CA GLY A 370 4.61 6.55 13.06
C GLY A 370 4.14 7.98 13.35
N LEU A 371 3.61 8.25 14.54
CA LEU A 371 3.22 9.61 14.95
C LEU A 371 4.44 10.54 15.01
N LEU A 372 5.59 10.05 15.48
CA LEU A 372 6.85 10.78 15.44
C LEU A 372 7.30 11.01 14.00
N ALA A 373 7.19 10.02 13.10
CA ALA A 373 7.50 10.22 11.69
C ALA A 373 6.64 11.33 11.05
N ILE A 374 5.34 11.37 11.36
CA ILE A 374 4.43 12.46 10.95
C ILE A 374 4.92 13.80 11.53
N GLY A 375 5.24 13.85 12.82
CA GLY A 375 5.77 15.04 13.48
C GLY A 375 7.07 15.54 12.85
N LEU A 376 8.03 14.64 12.60
CA LEU A 376 9.31 14.91 11.94
C LEU A 376 9.13 15.40 10.50
N GLY A 377 8.13 14.87 9.77
CA GLY A 377 7.75 15.35 8.44
C GLY A 377 7.27 16.80 8.48
N ARG A 378 6.38 17.14 9.43
CA ARG A 378 5.83 18.50 9.56
C ARG A 378 6.86 19.56 9.94
N ILE A 379 7.90 19.20 10.69
CA ILE A 379 9.00 20.11 11.03
C ILE A 379 10.13 20.11 9.99
N GLY A 380 9.98 19.36 8.89
CA GLY A 380 10.95 19.30 7.80
C GLY A 380 12.20 18.46 8.08
N LEU A 381 12.23 17.66 9.14
CA LEU A 381 13.35 16.76 9.46
C LEU A 381 13.32 15.47 8.63
N VAL A 382 12.13 15.04 8.21
CA VAL A 382 11.95 13.97 7.22
C VAL A 382 11.60 14.62 5.89
N TRP A 383 12.47 14.44 4.91
CA TRP A 383 12.34 15.12 3.62
C TRP A 383 12.75 14.20 2.47
N PRO A 384 12.01 14.18 1.35
CA PRO A 384 10.79 14.95 1.07
C PRO A 384 9.52 14.25 1.62
N ALA A 385 8.76 14.93 2.49
CA ALA A 385 7.50 14.40 3.05
C ALA A 385 6.30 14.80 2.18
N VAL A 386 6.21 14.22 0.97
CA VAL A 386 5.11 14.50 0.02
C VAL A 386 3.96 13.49 0.24
N PRO A 387 2.68 13.91 0.14
CA PRO A 387 1.51 13.03 0.19
C PRO A 387 1.33 12.17 -1.08
N ALA A 388 2.38 11.52 -1.57
CA ALA A 388 2.32 10.61 -2.72
C ALA A 388 3.42 9.54 -2.65
N PRO A 389 3.24 8.37 -3.29
CA PRO A 389 4.27 7.35 -3.37
C PRO A 389 5.49 7.79 -4.19
N PHE A 390 6.67 7.32 -3.78
CA PHE A 390 7.95 7.58 -4.46
C PHE A 390 8.41 6.37 -5.27
N ALA A 391 8.94 6.64 -6.47
CA ALA A 391 9.74 5.66 -7.20
C ALA A 391 11.12 5.53 -6.56
N GLY A 392 11.75 4.35 -6.62
CA GLY A 392 13.02 4.09 -5.94
C GLY A 392 14.15 5.07 -6.29
N ALA A 393 14.24 5.50 -7.55
CA ALA A 393 15.23 6.50 -7.97
C ALA A 393 15.08 7.85 -7.24
N ALA A 394 13.88 8.19 -6.77
CA ALA A 394 13.61 9.41 -6.03
C ALA A 394 13.83 9.29 -4.52
N VAL A 395 13.96 8.06 -4.01
CA VAL A 395 14.19 7.79 -2.60
C VAL A 395 15.66 8.08 -2.27
N ARG A 396 15.92 9.31 -1.85
CA ARG A 396 17.27 9.73 -1.43
C ARG A 396 17.58 9.20 -0.04
N THR A 397 18.57 8.31 0.06
CA THR A 397 19.11 7.83 1.33
C THR A 397 20.44 8.50 1.65
N GLY A 398 20.44 9.37 2.67
CA GLY A 398 21.64 9.94 3.27
C GLY A 398 21.88 9.42 4.70
N THR A 399 22.98 9.84 5.32
CA THR A 399 23.30 9.51 6.72
C THR A 399 22.20 9.94 7.69
N GLY A 400 21.58 11.10 7.46
CA GLY A 400 20.43 11.59 8.23
C GLY A 400 19.21 10.67 8.14
N ALA A 401 18.86 10.20 6.93
CA ALA A 401 17.77 9.24 6.73
C ALA A 401 18.01 7.94 7.49
N GLY A 402 19.24 7.41 7.42
CA GLY A 402 19.64 6.24 8.20
C GLY A 402 19.51 6.46 9.72
N LEU A 403 19.95 7.62 10.22
CA LEU A 403 19.84 7.97 11.64
C LEU A 403 18.39 8.07 12.10
N VAL A 404 17.50 8.66 11.30
CA VAL A 404 16.05 8.71 11.60
C VAL A 404 15.45 7.31 11.63
N VAL A 405 15.77 6.45 10.66
CA VAL A 405 15.29 5.05 10.67
C VAL A 405 15.78 4.31 11.91
N VAL A 406 17.06 4.45 12.27
CA VAL A 406 17.64 3.83 13.47
C VAL A 406 16.96 4.36 14.73
N LEU A 407 16.74 5.67 14.83
CA LEU A 407 16.06 6.30 15.96
C LEU A 407 14.62 5.81 16.10
N LEU A 408 13.83 5.80 15.02
CA LEU A 408 12.45 5.33 15.02
C LEU A 408 12.37 3.83 15.35
N THR A 409 13.31 3.03 14.84
CA THR A 409 13.43 1.61 15.17
C THR A 409 13.79 1.41 16.64
N ALA A 410 14.72 2.20 17.18
CA ALA A 410 15.10 2.17 18.58
C ALA A 410 13.93 2.57 19.48
N ILE A 411 13.14 3.59 19.11
CA ILE A 411 11.93 4.00 19.82
C ILE A 411 10.88 2.89 19.78
N LEU A 412 10.65 2.27 18.63
CA LEU A 412 9.74 1.12 18.49
C LEU A 412 10.16 -0.02 19.42
N ILE A 413 11.45 -0.39 19.43
CA ILE A 413 11.97 -1.45 20.31
C ILE A 413 11.85 -1.04 21.79
N ALA A 414 12.27 0.18 22.13
CA ALA A 414 12.27 0.68 23.51
C ALA A 414 10.85 0.73 24.07
N THR A 415 9.90 1.28 23.31
CA THR A 415 8.48 1.32 23.71
C THR A 415 7.89 -0.07 23.85
N VAL A 416 8.18 -1.01 22.94
CA VAL A 416 7.72 -2.41 23.10
C VAL A 416 8.32 -3.06 24.35
N VAL A 417 9.60 -2.82 24.63
CA VAL A 417 10.30 -3.37 25.81
C VAL A 417 9.81 -2.74 27.12
N VAL A 418 9.47 -1.45 27.12
CA VAL A 418 9.01 -0.68 28.30
C VAL A 418 7.50 -0.82 28.54
N ALA A 419 6.69 -0.89 27.47
CA ALA A 419 5.25 -1.16 27.55
C ALA A 419 4.99 -2.54 28.15
N ARG A 420 5.87 -3.50 27.88
CA ARG A 420 5.79 -4.87 28.41
C ARG A 420 5.65 -4.94 29.94
N PRO A 421 6.57 -4.42 30.77
CA PRO A 421 6.48 -4.49 32.23
C PRO A 421 5.42 -3.56 32.83
N THR A 422 5.10 -2.44 32.19
CA THR A 422 4.09 -1.48 32.69
C THR A 422 2.67 -1.99 32.49
N LEU A 423 2.39 -2.65 31.35
CA LEU A 423 1.09 -3.29 31.08
C LEU A 423 0.91 -4.63 31.79
N THR A 424 2.00 -5.28 32.24
CA THR A 424 1.96 -6.53 33.02
C THR A 424 2.14 -6.35 34.52
N ARG A 425 2.51 -5.16 34.99
CA ARG A 425 2.51 -4.82 36.42
C ARG A 425 1.11 -4.39 36.83
N ASN A 426 0.82 -4.58 38.11
CA ASN A 426 -0.43 -4.29 38.83
C ASN A 426 -1.03 -2.88 38.64
N ALA A 427 -0.45 -2.00 37.82
CA ALA A 427 -0.91 -0.64 37.55
C ALA A 427 -2.30 -0.57 36.89
N THR A 428 -2.74 -1.63 36.19
CA THR A 428 -4.07 -1.70 35.56
C THR A 428 -5.05 -2.62 36.30
N GLY A 429 -4.60 -3.39 37.29
CA GLY A 429 -5.41 -4.42 37.95
C GLY A 429 -5.81 -5.62 37.06
N LEU A 430 -5.35 -5.69 35.82
CA LEU A 430 -5.84 -6.63 34.80
C LEU A 430 -5.30 -8.07 34.90
N GLY A 431 -4.50 -8.43 35.90
CA GLY A 431 -3.91 -9.76 36.04
C GLY A 431 -2.78 -10.05 35.03
N ARG A 432 -2.03 -11.15 35.24
CA ARG A 432 -0.90 -11.52 34.37
C ARG A 432 -1.40 -12.21 33.08
N PRO A 433 -0.95 -11.80 31.88
CA PRO A 433 -1.37 -12.43 30.64
C PRO A 433 -0.82 -13.87 30.55
N THR A 434 -1.72 -14.83 30.36
CA THR A 434 -1.37 -16.22 30.04
C THR A 434 -1.29 -16.40 28.51
N ARG A 435 -0.74 -17.53 28.04
CA ARG A 435 -0.71 -17.81 26.59
C ARG A 435 -2.11 -17.81 25.97
N VAL A 436 -3.10 -18.28 26.72
CA VAL A 436 -4.49 -18.37 26.25
C VAL A 436 -5.12 -16.99 26.12
N THR A 437 -4.93 -16.12 27.12
CA THR A 437 -5.45 -14.74 27.05
C THR A 437 -4.76 -13.96 25.93
N VAL A 438 -3.45 -14.14 25.71
CA VAL A 438 -2.74 -13.47 24.60
C VAL A 438 -3.24 -13.97 23.24
N ALA A 439 -3.43 -15.28 23.05
CA ALA A 439 -3.99 -15.82 21.81
C ALA A 439 -5.38 -15.21 21.50
N ALA A 440 -6.26 -15.15 22.51
CA ALA A 440 -7.58 -14.53 22.36
C ALA A 440 -7.50 -13.01 22.14
N GLY A 441 -6.56 -12.32 22.78
CA GLY A 441 -6.32 -10.89 22.58
C GLY A 441 -5.83 -10.56 21.17
N VAL A 442 -4.87 -11.35 20.64
CA VAL A 442 -4.41 -11.25 19.24
C VAL A 442 -5.56 -11.51 18.28
N PHE A 443 -6.33 -12.58 18.49
CA PHE A 443 -7.49 -12.90 17.65
C PHE A 443 -8.53 -11.78 17.65
N THR A 444 -8.90 -11.26 18.83
CA THR A 444 -9.89 -10.18 18.95
C THR A 444 -9.40 -8.90 18.28
N THR A 445 -8.11 -8.56 18.44
CA THR A 445 -7.53 -7.36 17.83
C THR A 445 -7.51 -7.48 16.31
N LEU A 446 -7.04 -8.60 15.77
CA LEU A 446 -7.02 -8.85 14.32
C LEU A 446 -8.44 -8.91 13.75
N MET A 447 -9.41 -9.42 14.50
CA MET A 447 -10.81 -9.45 14.09
C MET A 447 -11.36 -8.03 13.89
N LEU A 448 -11.04 -7.10 14.79
CA LEU A 448 -11.41 -5.70 14.65
C LEU A 448 -10.71 -5.04 13.46
N VAL A 449 -9.42 -5.36 13.24
CA VAL A 449 -8.68 -4.89 12.05
C VAL A 449 -9.33 -5.41 10.78
N GLU A 450 -9.65 -6.71 10.71
CA GLU A 450 -10.30 -7.34 9.55
C GLU A 450 -11.66 -6.73 9.25
N LEU A 451 -12.49 -6.48 10.27
CA LEU A 451 -13.78 -5.80 10.12
C LEU A 451 -13.63 -4.36 9.63
N ALA A 452 -12.64 -3.62 10.14
CA ALA A 452 -12.36 -2.27 9.67
C ALA A 452 -11.90 -2.29 8.20
N LEU A 453 -11.01 -3.22 7.83
CA LEU A 453 -10.57 -3.40 6.45
C LEU A 453 -11.72 -3.82 5.54
N LEU A 454 -12.62 -4.69 5.97
CA LEU A 454 -13.79 -5.09 5.16
C LEU A 454 -14.64 -3.87 4.73
N VAL A 455 -14.76 -2.89 5.61
CA VAL A 455 -15.48 -1.63 5.34
C VAL A 455 -14.66 -0.71 4.43
N VAL A 456 -13.38 -0.51 4.73
CA VAL A 456 -12.50 0.41 4.00
C VAL A 456 -12.14 -0.14 2.62
N ASP A 457 -11.56 -1.35 2.59
CA ASP A 457 -11.11 -2.04 1.39
C ASP A 457 -11.08 -3.58 1.58
N PRO A 458 -11.99 -4.33 0.91
CA PRO A 458 -12.03 -5.79 1.01
C PRO A 458 -10.77 -6.48 0.45
N MET A 459 -9.98 -5.82 -0.41
CA MET A 459 -8.76 -6.39 -0.96
C MET A 459 -7.65 -6.43 0.10
N ALA A 460 -7.52 -5.36 0.89
CA ALA A 460 -6.62 -5.33 2.04
C ALA A 460 -7.01 -6.38 3.11
N ALA A 461 -8.30 -6.61 3.32
CA ALA A 461 -8.79 -7.65 4.23
C ALA A 461 -8.31 -9.07 3.81
N ILE A 462 -8.41 -9.42 2.52
CA ILE A 462 -7.89 -10.70 2.00
C ILE A 462 -6.40 -10.89 2.31
N LEU A 463 -5.60 -9.83 2.19
CA LEU A 463 -4.16 -9.90 2.47
C LEU A 463 -3.87 -10.18 3.95
N VAL A 464 -4.74 -9.74 4.86
CA VAL A 464 -4.60 -9.88 6.32
C VAL A 464 -5.27 -11.15 6.86
N LEU A 465 -6.24 -11.71 6.14
CA LEU A 465 -7.00 -12.90 6.54
C LEU A 465 -6.15 -14.10 7.02
N PRO A 466 -5.02 -14.47 6.39
CA PRO A 466 -4.18 -15.54 6.91
C PRO A 466 -3.59 -15.23 8.29
N ALA A 467 -3.27 -13.97 8.58
CA ALA A 467 -2.76 -13.54 9.89
C ALA A 467 -3.81 -13.72 10.98
N LEU A 468 -5.08 -13.39 10.68
CA LEU A 468 -6.22 -13.55 11.58
C LEU A 468 -6.36 -15.00 12.07
N LEU A 469 -6.09 -15.98 11.19
CA LEU A 469 -6.20 -17.40 11.52
C LEU A 469 -4.90 -17.97 12.11
N ALA A 470 -3.75 -17.68 11.49
CA ALA A 470 -2.52 -18.39 11.77
C ALA A 470 -1.81 -17.90 13.03
N TRP A 471 -1.82 -16.59 13.32
CA TRP A 471 -1.11 -16.04 14.49
C TRP A 471 -1.74 -16.48 15.83
N PRO A 472 -3.07 -16.41 16.03
CA PRO A 472 -3.68 -16.94 17.25
C PRO A 472 -3.46 -18.45 17.40
N ALA A 473 -3.54 -19.21 16.30
CA ALA A 473 -3.30 -20.65 16.30
C ALA A 473 -1.85 -21.00 16.69
N ALA A 474 -0.87 -20.20 16.27
CA ALA A 474 0.53 -20.37 16.65
C ALA A 474 0.75 -20.21 18.16
N ILE A 475 -0.02 -19.32 18.81
CA ILE A 475 0.07 -19.03 20.25
C ILE A 475 -0.71 -20.06 21.08
N ALA A 476 -1.85 -20.53 20.57
CA ALA A 476 -2.78 -21.38 21.30
C ALA A 476 -2.07 -22.57 22.00
N PRO A 477 -2.51 -22.95 23.22
CA PRO A 477 -1.90 -24.02 24.00
C PRO A 477 -2.31 -25.42 23.48
N LEU A 478 -2.17 -25.66 22.18
CA LEU A 478 -2.51 -26.95 21.57
C LEU A 478 -1.38 -27.97 21.87
N PRO A 479 -1.69 -29.11 22.51
CA PRO A 479 -0.69 -30.06 23.00
C PRO A 479 0.08 -30.75 21.86
N MET A 480 -0.52 -30.84 20.67
CA MET A 480 0.07 -31.49 19.50
C MET A 480 0.99 -30.59 18.65
N LEU A 481 1.04 -29.28 18.93
CA LEU A 481 1.83 -28.34 18.11
C LEU A 481 3.27 -28.22 18.61
N GLU A 482 4.18 -28.89 17.91
CA GLU A 482 5.63 -28.72 18.09
C GLU A 482 6.10 -27.30 17.73
N PRO A 483 7.29 -26.86 18.20
CA PRO A 483 7.82 -25.52 17.94
C PRO A 483 7.94 -25.18 16.45
N ILE A 484 8.29 -26.15 15.60
CA ILE A 484 8.42 -25.92 14.15
C ILE A 484 7.09 -25.58 13.49
N HIS A 485 5.99 -26.22 13.91
CA HIS A 485 4.65 -25.92 13.41
C HIS A 485 4.19 -24.52 13.84
N ARG A 486 4.55 -24.08 15.05
CA ARG A 486 4.24 -22.71 15.53
C ARG A 486 5.00 -21.65 14.73
N LEU A 487 6.26 -21.93 14.39
CA LEU A 487 7.03 -21.08 13.48
C LEU A 487 6.38 -21.05 12.09
N GLY A 488 6.01 -22.22 11.54
CA GLY A 488 5.32 -22.34 10.26
C GLY A 488 4.02 -21.53 10.19
N LEU A 489 3.17 -21.60 11.22
CA LEU A 489 1.95 -20.79 11.32
C LEU A 489 2.24 -19.29 11.42
N THR A 490 3.29 -18.90 12.16
CA THR A 490 3.70 -17.50 12.25
C THR A 490 4.11 -16.97 10.87
N LEU A 491 4.93 -17.74 10.15
CA LEU A 491 5.37 -17.41 8.79
C LEU A 491 4.21 -17.39 7.78
N LEU A 492 3.27 -18.34 7.89
CA LEU A 492 2.08 -18.40 7.05
C LEU A 492 1.23 -17.13 7.17
N GLY A 493 1.00 -16.65 8.40
CA GLY A 493 0.25 -15.42 8.64
C GLY A 493 0.97 -14.16 8.12
N THR A 494 2.31 -14.18 8.02
CA THR A 494 3.09 -13.07 7.44
C THR A 494 3.24 -13.12 5.93
N LEU A 495 2.97 -14.26 5.30
CA LEU A 495 3.32 -14.51 3.90
C LEU A 495 2.66 -13.52 2.94
N LEU A 496 1.33 -13.37 3.01
CA LEU A 496 0.61 -12.48 2.07
C LEU A 496 0.91 -11.00 2.28
N PRO A 497 0.89 -10.44 3.51
CA PRO A 497 1.22 -9.03 3.71
C PRO A 497 2.65 -8.69 3.25
N VAL A 498 3.63 -9.56 3.54
CA VAL A 498 5.02 -9.35 3.12
C VAL A 498 5.17 -9.49 1.61
N ALA A 499 4.57 -10.51 0.99
CA ALA A 499 4.60 -10.66 -0.47
C ALA A 499 3.94 -9.47 -1.17
N ALA A 500 2.85 -8.93 -0.62
CA ALA A 500 2.17 -7.75 -1.16
C ALA A 500 3.07 -6.51 -1.07
N GLY A 501 3.69 -6.28 0.09
CA GLY A 501 4.67 -5.19 0.26
C GLY A 501 5.85 -5.30 -0.70
N LEU A 502 6.43 -6.50 -0.85
CA LEU A 502 7.51 -6.76 -1.80
C LEU A 502 7.10 -6.54 -3.25
N THR A 503 5.87 -6.91 -3.60
CA THR A 503 5.31 -6.69 -4.95
C THR A 503 5.17 -5.20 -5.23
N VAL A 504 4.64 -4.42 -4.27
CA VAL A 504 4.54 -2.95 -4.42
C VAL A 504 5.92 -2.33 -4.54
N THR A 505 6.87 -2.65 -3.66
CA THR A 505 8.20 -2.04 -3.69
C THR A 505 8.97 -2.40 -4.95
N ALA A 506 8.91 -3.67 -5.39
CA ALA A 506 9.54 -4.11 -6.64
C ALA A 506 8.95 -3.37 -7.86
N SER A 507 7.63 -3.18 -7.88
CA SER A 507 6.95 -2.51 -8.98
C SER A 507 7.14 -1.00 -9.06
N LEU A 508 7.69 -0.41 -8.00
CA LEU A 508 8.08 1.00 -7.92
C LEU A 508 9.61 1.16 -7.96
N ASP A 509 10.33 0.07 -8.28
CA ASP A 509 11.80 -0.02 -8.28
C ASP A 509 12.46 0.43 -6.96
N VAL A 510 11.76 0.27 -5.82
CA VAL A 510 12.28 0.58 -4.49
C VAL A 510 13.12 -0.61 -3.98
N PRO A 511 14.44 -0.47 -3.83
CA PRO A 511 15.29 -1.56 -3.36
C PRO A 511 15.00 -1.86 -1.88
N TRP A 512 15.17 -3.13 -1.48
CA TRP A 512 14.85 -3.60 -0.13
C TRP A 512 15.57 -2.83 0.99
N THR A 513 16.78 -2.31 0.71
CA THR A 513 17.56 -1.49 1.64
C THR A 513 16.93 -0.14 1.92
N GLN A 514 16.12 0.38 0.99
CA GLN A 514 15.46 1.68 1.10
C GLN A 514 14.03 1.58 1.64
N VAL A 515 13.44 0.37 1.69
CA VAL A 515 12.06 0.15 2.16
C VAL A 515 11.77 0.79 3.53
N PRO A 516 12.64 0.68 4.56
CA PRO A 516 12.37 1.33 5.84
C PRO A 516 12.25 2.85 5.73
N TRP A 517 13.12 3.48 4.93
CA TRP A 517 13.06 4.92 4.70
C TRP A 517 11.84 5.30 3.85
N TRP A 518 11.54 4.53 2.81
CA TRP A 518 10.36 4.72 1.98
C TRP A 518 9.05 4.67 2.81
N LEU A 519 8.93 3.72 3.75
CA LEU A 519 7.80 3.67 4.68
C LEU A 519 7.74 4.91 5.58
N VAL A 520 8.87 5.41 6.07
CA VAL A 520 8.93 6.66 6.83
C VAL A 520 8.44 7.84 5.99
N LEU A 521 8.84 7.93 4.72
CA LEU A 521 8.36 8.98 3.80
C LEU A 521 6.85 8.87 3.56
N MET A 522 6.31 7.66 3.35
CA MET A 522 4.88 7.42 3.15
C MET A 522 4.03 7.80 4.37
N ILE A 523 4.53 7.55 5.58
CA ILE A 523 3.86 7.94 6.82
C ILE A 523 4.01 9.45 7.05
N ALA A 524 5.21 10.00 6.90
CA ALA A 524 5.51 11.39 7.16
C ALA A 524 4.81 12.34 6.17
N GLY A 525 4.73 11.94 4.90
CA GLY A 525 4.04 12.67 3.83
C GLY A 525 2.52 12.57 3.89
N GLY A 526 1.97 11.66 4.71
CA GLY A 526 0.53 11.53 4.91
C GLY A 526 -0.20 10.65 3.90
N GLN A 527 0.53 9.93 3.04
CA GLN A 527 -0.06 8.91 2.16
C GLN A 527 -0.68 7.77 2.99
N ILE A 528 -0.04 7.40 4.10
CA ILE A 528 -0.67 6.55 5.12
C ILE A 528 -1.45 7.47 6.08
N THR A 529 -2.78 7.41 5.98
CA THR A 529 -3.68 8.19 6.85
C THR A 529 -3.53 7.81 8.33
N PRO A 530 -3.95 8.66 9.28
CA PRO A 530 -3.91 8.31 10.71
C PRO A 530 -4.67 7.02 11.05
N VAL A 531 -5.79 6.75 10.36
CA VAL A 531 -6.54 5.49 10.50
C VAL A 531 -5.73 4.32 9.93
N GLY A 532 -5.13 4.47 8.76
CA GLY A 532 -4.23 3.47 8.19
C GLY A 532 -3.04 3.17 9.10
N LEU A 533 -2.45 4.19 9.72
CA LEU A 533 -1.37 4.05 10.69
C LEU A 533 -1.83 3.25 11.92
N LEU A 534 -3.02 3.52 12.44
CA LEU A 534 -3.59 2.76 13.57
C LEU A 534 -3.79 1.29 13.21
N LEU A 535 -4.40 0.99 12.05
CA LEU A 535 -4.63 -0.39 11.60
C LEU A 535 -3.30 -1.14 11.37
N MET A 536 -2.32 -0.51 10.73
CA MET A 536 -0.98 -1.07 10.54
C MET A 536 -0.27 -1.30 11.88
N SER A 537 -0.44 -0.39 12.84
CA SER A 537 0.14 -0.53 14.18
C SER A 537 -0.48 -1.70 14.97
N LEU A 538 -1.81 -1.89 14.86
CA LEU A 538 -2.51 -3.03 15.48
C LEU A 538 -2.12 -4.36 14.83
N LEU A 539 -1.97 -4.39 13.51
CA LEU A 539 -1.47 -5.56 12.77
C LEU A 539 -0.04 -5.90 13.19
N LEU A 540 0.87 -4.92 13.19
CA LEU A 540 2.27 -5.13 13.59
C LEU A 540 2.39 -5.47 15.08
N GLY A 541 1.57 -4.85 15.94
CA GLY A 541 1.48 -5.17 17.36
C GLY A 541 1.02 -6.61 17.61
N SER A 542 0.08 -7.11 16.81
CA SER A 542 -0.37 -8.51 16.84
C SER A 542 0.74 -9.48 16.44
N PHE A 543 1.53 -9.14 15.42
CA PHE A 543 2.72 -9.91 15.03
C PHE A 543 3.76 -9.92 16.17
N ILE A 544 4.08 -8.76 16.74
CA ILE A 544 5.04 -8.62 17.85
C ILE A 544 4.57 -9.43 19.07
N ALA A 545 3.29 -9.35 19.44
CA ALA A 545 2.71 -10.13 20.54
C ALA A 545 2.86 -11.64 20.31
N THR A 546 2.66 -12.09 19.06
CA THR A 546 2.86 -13.49 18.64
C THR A 546 4.32 -13.91 18.81
N ALA A 547 5.25 -13.14 18.21
CA ALA A 547 6.68 -13.43 18.26
C ALA A 547 7.23 -13.45 19.70
N LEU A 548 6.86 -12.48 20.54
CA LEU A 548 7.30 -12.40 21.93
C LEU A 548 6.78 -13.55 22.81
N THR A 549 5.60 -14.09 22.48
CA THR A 549 5.01 -15.21 23.24
C THR A 549 5.66 -16.56 22.90
N LEU A 550 6.16 -16.68 21.67
CA LEU A 550 6.87 -17.85 21.17
C LEU A 550 8.38 -17.81 21.45
N ALA A 551 8.95 -16.63 21.68
CA ALA A 551 10.36 -16.48 22.02
C ALA A 551 10.77 -17.35 23.22
N PRO A 552 11.90 -18.08 23.15
CA PRO A 552 12.38 -18.91 24.25
C PRO A 552 12.54 -18.06 25.50
N ARG A 553 11.81 -18.40 26.58
CA ARG A 553 12.08 -17.79 27.88
C ARG A 553 13.46 -18.27 28.30
N ARG A 554 14.46 -17.38 28.28
CA ARG A 554 15.73 -17.64 28.99
C ARG A 554 15.33 -17.96 30.42
N ARG A 555 15.40 -19.24 30.81
CA ARG A 555 15.30 -19.64 32.20
C ARG A 555 16.41 -18.86 32.89
N ARG A 556 16.06 -17.79 33.60
CA ARG A 556 16.95 -17.29 34.65
C ARG A 556 17.12 -18.51 35.54
N ARG A 557 18.30 -19.15 35.46
CA ARG A 557 18.76 -20.04 36.52
C ARG A 557 18.68 -19.14 37.75
N VAL A 558 17.60 -19.30 38.52
CA VAL A 558 17.60 -18.85 39.90
C VAL A 558 18.86 -19.50 40.46
N PRO A 559 19.87 -18.73 40.91
CA PRO A 559 20.95 -19.32 41.68
C PRO A 559 20.24 -20.08 42.79
N SER A 560 20.32 -21.42 42.78
CA SER A 560 19.80 -22.18 43.90
C SER A 560 20.54 -21.63 45.09
N ASP A 561 19.83 -20.88 45.91
CA ASP A 561 20.32 -20.38 47.18
C ASP A 561 20.66 -21.62 47.99
N ARG A 562 21.94 -22.01 47.93
CA ARG A 562 22.55 -22.99 48.83
C ARG A 562 22.71 -22.27 50.17
N SER A 563 21.59 -21.96 50.79
CA SER A 563 21.47 -21.52 52.19
C SER A 563 20.11 -21.93 52.75
N GLY A 564 19.68 -23.16 52.45
CA GLY A 564 18.54 -23.81 53.08
C GLY A 564 18.88 -25.27 53.33
N GLY A 565 19.17 -25.62 54.59
CA GLY A 565 19.60 -26.93 55.01
C GLY A 565 18.67 -28.04 54.52
N SER A 566 19.18 -28.84 53.58
CA SER A 566 18.70 -30.19 53.33
C SER A 566 18.93 -31.01 54.61
N ARG A 567 17.90 -31.10 55.47
CA ARG A 567 17.77 -32.24 56.38
C ARG A 567 17.69 -33.48 55.50
N ARG A 568 18.83 -34.17 55.33
CA ARG A 568 18.84 -35.58 54.93
C ARG A 568 18.00 -36.34 55.97
N PRO A 569 17.11 -37.25 55.56
CA PRO A 569 16.56 -38.20 56.52
C PRO A 569 17.73 -38.92 57.20
N PRO A 570 17.68 -39.13 58.52
CA PRO A 570 18.75 -39.80 59.24
C PRO A 570 18.97 -41.17 58.61
N SER A 571 20.23 -41.54 58.41
CA SER A 571 20.53 -42.87 57.90
C SER A 571 19.95 -43.93 58.85
N ASP A 572 19.57 -45.09 58.33
CA ASP A 572 18.98 -46.20 59.09
C ASP A 572 19.83 -46.61 60.32
N ARG A 573 21.13 -46.26 60.29
CA ARG A 573 22.09 -46.44 61.39
C ARG A 573 21.92 -45.43 62.53
N GLU A 574 21.52 -44.20 62.24
CA GLU A 574 21.24 -43.15 63.23
C GLU A 574 19.87 -43.33 63.88
N ALA A 575 18.88 -43.81 63.13
CA ALA A 575 17.58 -44.20 63.68
C ALA A 575 17.73 -45.36 64.67
N ARG A 576 18.51 -46.39 64.33
CA ARG A 576 18.83 -47.50 65.25
C ARG A 576 19.64 -47.06 66.47
N ARG A 577 20.54 -46.09 66.33
CA ARG A 577 21.30 -45.54 67.47
C ARG A 577 20.45 -44.67 68.40
N ARG A 578 19.43 -43.99 67.89
CA ARG A 578 18.45 -43.27 68.72
C ARG A 578 17.52 -44.22 69.45
N ALA A 579 16.95 -45.22 68.76
CA ALA A 579 16.12 -46.23 69.39
C ALA A 579 16.87 -47.03 70.48
N ALA A 580 18.16 -47.31 70.28
CA ALA A 580 19.00 -47.97 71.30
C ALA A 580 19.42 -47.04 72.46
N ARG A 581 19.31 -45.72 72.32
CA ARG A 581 19.51 -44.77 73.44
C ARG A 581 18.22 -44.59 74.23
N GLU A 582 17.10 -44.40 73.54
CA GLU A 582 15.77 -44.32 74.18
C GLU A 582 15.46 -45.59 74.98
N ALA A 583 15.71 -46.78 74.42
CA ALA A 583 15.55 -48.05 75.15
C ALA A 583 16.53 -48.24 76.33
N ARG A 584 17.61 -47.45 76.40
CA ARG A 584 18.58 -47.50 77.51
C ARG A 584 18.22 -46.50 78.60
N ASP A 585 17.65 -45.36 78.23
CA ASP A 585 17.15 -44.34 79.15
C ASP A 585 15.86 -44.84 79.83
N ASP A 586 14.93 -45.47 79.08
CA ASP A 586 13.73 -46.10 79.64
C ASP A 586 14.06 -47.22 80.64
N LEU A 587 15.16 -47.94 80.41
CA LEU A 587 15.62 -49.01 81.32
C LEU A 587 16.33 -48.43 82.56
N ALA A 588 16.95 -47.25 82.46
CA ALA A 588 17.54 -46.56 83.60
C ALA A 588 16.45 -45.96 84.51
N ASP A 589 15.38 -45.42 83.93
CA ASP A 589 14.23 -44.89 84.67
C ASP A 589 13.44 -46.01 85.36
N ALA A 590 13.29 -47.18 84.72
CA ALA A 590 12.65 -48.36 85.32
C ALA A 590 13.43 -48.95 86.53
N TYR A 591 14.75 -48.74 86.61
CA TYR A 591 15.55 -49.13 87.77
C TYR A 591 15.56 -48.05 88.88
N ALA A 592 15.28 -46.79 88.55
CA ALA A 592 15.18 -45.70 89.53
C ALA A 592 13.85 -45.70 90.30
N GLU A 593 12.75 -46.17 89.68
CA GLU A 593 11.44 -46.29 90.35
C GLU A 593 11.28 -47.57 91.20
N GLY A 594 12.21 -48.52 91.12
CA GLY A 594 12.20 -49.77 91.90
C GLY A 594 12.99 -49.73 93.22
N ALA A 595 13.58 -48.59 93.58
CA ALA A 595 14.43 -48.44 94.77
C ALA A 595 14.09 -47.22 95.65
N ALA A 596 12.79 -46.92 95.79
CA ALA A 596 12.24 -45.99 96.78
C ALA A 596 11.21 -46.69 97.67
#